data_AF-A0A431L0U3-F1
#
_entry.id   AF-A0A431L0U3-F1
#
_cell.length_a   1.000
_cell.length_b   1.000
_cell.length_c   1.000
_cell.angle_alpha   90.00
_cell.angle_beta   90.00
_cell.angle_gamma   90.00
#
_symmetry.space_group_name_H-M   'P 1'
#
loop_
_entity.id
_entity.type
_entity.pdbx_description
1 polymer ?
#
loop_
_entity_poly.entity_id
_entity_poly.type
_entity_poly.pdbx_seq_one_letter_code
_entity_poly.pdbx_strand_id
1 'polypeptide(L)'
;MWIVNIALRRPYTFLVMALLILLSMPYVLKKMSVDIFPAIDIPVVAMLYSYNGLPAPEIYSRISRNAERAMTQSVDNIEHTESLSVAGASIIKVFFQPGTDIGTALAQVQSAANSAYRSMPVGIAPPQVVQYSATDLPLLQVGVSSATVPETEVGELTNDVVRNTLRTKKGVELTAPFGARNRQISVDIDTNALLARGLTPADVSDAIGNQTLTLPTGTIKIGEREYDVDLNGSVATLAKIGDIPVKTVAGKTIHVRDVASVRDGAGPLQTIVRHNGERGILTSVFKVGGVSTLEVVDQVRAEIPRILDKLPEDMKLTLMFDQSLFVRAAIGNVLHEALIAASLTAAMILLFLGNWRSTCIIAVSIPLSICCSLVVLYLLGESLNLMTLGGLALAVGILVDDATVEIENIERQMGLGKNPHQAILDGAQEIAVPAFVSTLCICIVFVPMFFLTGVARSLFVPLAEAVVFAMLASYLLSRTLV
;
A
#
# COMPACT_ATOMS: atom_id res chain seq x y z
N MET A 1 -16.18 12.53 -46.91
CA MET A 1 -15.84 11.95 -45.59
C MET A 1 -16.72 10.74 -45.27
N TRP A 2 -16.19 9.51 -45.27
CA TRP A 2 -17.00 8.29 -45.04
C TRP A 2 -17.58 8.22 -43.61
N ILE A 3 -16.81 8.65 -42.59
CA ILE A 3 -17.21 8.56 -41.18
C ILE A 3 -18.39 9.48 -40.83
N VAL A 4 -18.33 10.74 -41.26
CA VAL A 4 -19.40 11.74 -41.03
C VAL A 4 -20.67 11.35 -41.80
N ASN A 5 -20.53 10.84 -43.03
CA ASN A 5 -21.67 10.37 -43.82
C ASN A 5 -22.32 9.13 -43.19
N ILE A 6 -21.56 8.24 -42.55
CA ILE A 6 -22.12 7.13 -41.77
C ILE A 6 -22.87 7.65 -40.54
N ALA A 7 -22.29 8.60 -39.80
CA ALA A 7 -22.92 9.22 -38.64
C ALA A 7 -24.27 9.85 -38.99
N LEU A 8 -24.32 10.62 -40.08
CA LEU A 8 -25.56 11.23 -40.58
C LEU A 8 -26.60 10.22 -41.07
N ARG A 9 -26.16 9.09 -41.67
CA ARG A 9 -27.07 8.02 -42.11
C ARG A 9 -27.60 7.14 -40.96
N ARG A 10 -26.85 7.03 -39.87
CA ARG A 10 -27.18 6.17 -38.71
C ARG A 10 -27.04 6.91 -37.37
N PRO A 11 -27.81 8.00 -37.15
CA PRO A 11 -27.67 8.83 -35.95
C PRO A 11 -27.95 8.05 -34.65
N TYR A 12 -28.91 7.11 -34.68
CA TYR A 12 -29.22 6.27 -33.53
C TYR A 12 -28.07 5.36 -33.09
N THR A 13 -27.18 4.95 -34.00
CA THR A 13 -26.04 4.09 -33.65
C THR A 13 -25.05 4.84 -32.75
N PHE A 14 -24.75 6.10 -33.07
CA PHE A 14 -23.81 6.92 -32.31
C PHE A 14 -24.41 7.44 -31.01
N LEU A 15 -25.73 7.69 -30.99
CA LEU A 15 -26.45 8.01 -29.77
C LEU A 15 -26.46 6.81 -28.80
N VAL A 16 -26.69 5.59 -29.29
CA VAL A 16 -26.59 4.36 -28.49
C VAL A 16 -25.16 4.13 -28.02
N MET A 17 -24.15 4.39 -28.85
CA MET A 17 -22.74 4.31 -28.44
C MET A 17 -22.41 5.27 -27.30
N ALA A 18 -22.81 6.55 -27.40
CA ALA A 18 -22.64 7.53 -26.34
C ALA A 18 -23.33 7.10 -25.04
N LEU A 19 -24.55 6.56 -25.16
CA LEU A 19 -25.32 6.08 -24.02
C LEU A 19 -24.70 4.82 -23.39
N LEU A 20 -24.12 3.92 -24.19
CA LEU A 20 -23.36 2.77 -23.68
C LEU A 20 -22.10 3.18 -22.93
N ILE A 21 -21.35 4.16 -23.44
CA ILE A 21 -20.19 4.72 -22.74
C ILE A 21 -20.63 5.27 -21.38
N LEU A 22 -21.71 6.06 -21.35
CA LEU A 22 -22.22 6.66 -20.13
C LEU A 22 -22.77 5.60 -19.14
N LEU A 23 -23.48 4.57 -19.64
CA LEU A 23 -23.96 3.44 -18.83
C LEU A 23 -22.83 2.53 -18.32
N SER A 24 -21.67 2.51 -19.00
CA SER A 24 -20.50 1.73 -18.54
C SER A 24 -19.79 2.39 -17.36
N MET A 25 -19.92 3.71 -17.17
CA MET A 25 -19.21 4.46 -16.14
C MET A 25 -19.45 3.96 -14.71
N PRO A 26 -20.68 3.69 -14.24
CA PRO A 26 -20.89 3.15 -12.89
C PRO A 26 -20.17 1.82 -12.65
N TYR A 27 -20.05 0.98 -13.68
CA TYR A 27 -19.32 -0.28 -13.59
C TYR A 27 -17.81 -0.04 -13.50
N VAL A 28 -17.27 0.79 -14.40
CA VAL A 28 -15.83 1.14 -14.43
C VAL A 28 -15.40 1.81 -13.13
N LEU A 29 -16.10 2.86 -12.69
CA LEU A 29 -15.78 3.61 -11.47
C LEU A 29 -15.84 2.76 -10.20
N LYS A 30 -16.66 1.70 -10.17
CA LYS A 30 -16.74 0.78 -9.03
C LYS A 30 -15.65 -0.28 -9.03
N LYS A 31 -15.14 -0.66 -10.21
CA LYS A 31 -14.14 -1.73 -10.37
C LYS A 31 -12.71 -1.21 -10.43
N MET A 32 -12.51 0.01 -10.90
CA MET A 32 -11.21 0.65 -11.03
C MET A 32 -10.69 1.03 -9.64
N SER A 33 -9.47 0.61 -9.31
CA SER A 33 -8.84 0.93 -8.03
C SER A 33 -8.52 2.43 -7.97
N VAL A 34 -8.84 3.06 -6.83
CA VAL A 34 -8.60 4.48 -6.59
C VAL A 34 -7.46 4.64 -5.58
N ASP A 35 -6.37 5.27 -6.02
CA ASP A 35 -5.14 5.39 -5.25
C ASP A 35 -4.48 6.77 -5.47
N ILE A 36 -3.48 7.14 -4.64
CA ILE A 36 -2.71 8.38 -4.88
C ILE A 36 -1.80 8.22 -6.11
N PHE A 37 -1.03 7.13 -6.11
CA PHE A 37 -0.04 6.83 -7.12
C PHE A 37 -0.50 5.63 -7.96
N PRO A 38 -0.10 5.56 -9.23
CA PRO A 38 -0.17 4.33 -10.00
C PRO A 38 0.66 3.22 -9.33
N ALA A 39 0.39 1.97 -9.70
CA ALA A 39 1.18 0.84 -9.20
C ALA A 39 2.63 0.98 -9.68
N ILE A 40 3.56 1.17 -8.73
CA ILE A 40 4.99 1.19 -9.01
C ILE A 40 5.52 -0.21 -8.79
N ASP A 41 5.47 -1.02 -9.85
CA ASP A 41 5.95 -2.40 -9.83
C ASP A 41 7.44 -2.44 -10.17
N ILE A 42 8.26 -1.93 -9.26
CA ILE A 42 9.71 -2.14 -9.33
C ILE A 42 9.96 -3.51 -8.71
N PRO A 43 10.57 -4.45 -9.44
CA PRO A 43 10.79 -5.80 -8.94
C PRO A 43 11.90 -5.75 -7.88
N VAL A 44 11.50 -5.51 -6.63
CA VAL A 44 12.39 -5.49 -5.47
C VAL A 44 11.91 -6.51 -4.46
N VAL A 45 12.83 -7.37 -4.03
CA VAL A 45 12.60 -8.29 -2.92
C VAL A 45 13.49 -7.87 -1.77
N ALA A 46 12.88 -7.63 -0.61
CA ALA A 46 13.60 -7.30 0.61
C ALA A 46 13.66 -8.52 1.53
N MET A 47 14.83 -8.71 2.15
CA MET A 47 15.04 -9.70 3.18
C MET A 47 15.40 -8.99 4.48
N LEU A 48 14.74 -9.39 5.56
CA LEU A 48 15.03 -8.93 6.90
C LEU A 48 15.64 -10.07 7.72
N TYR A 49 16.86 -9.85 8.20
CA TYR A 49 17.53 -10.69 9.18
C TYR A 49 17.56 -9.98 10.52
N SER A 50 17.24 -10.69 11.60
CA SER A 50 17.30 -10.17 12.96
C SER A 50 18.15 -11.08 13.86
N TYR A 51 19.14 -10.48 14.52
CA TYR A 51 20.01 -11.14 15.48
C TYR A 51 20.49 -10.15 16.55
N ASN A 52 19.70 -10.02 17.61
CA ASN A 52 19.91 -9.04 18.67
C ASN A 52 21.26 -9.25 19.38
N GLY A 53 21.90 -8.15 19.76
CA GLY A 53 23.15 -8.16 20.54
C GLY A 53 24.43 -8.08 19.72
N LEU A 54 24.38 -8.17 18.38
CA LEU A 54 25.54 -7.89 17.53
C LEU A 54 25.62 -6.42 17.08
N PRO A 55 26.81 -5.81 17.09
CA PRO A 55 27.03 -4.50 16.50
C PRO A 55 26.97 -4.57 14.96
N ALA A 56 26.68 -3.43 14.32
CA ALA A 56 26.46 -3.36 12.87
C ALA A 56 27.60 -3.96 12.00
N PRO A 57 28.91 -3.76 12.30
CA PRO A 57 29.98 -4.39 11.51
C PRO A 57 30.00 -5.92 11.59
N GLU A 58 29.60 -6.49 12.73
CA GLU A 58 29.50 -7.94 12.90
C GLU A 58 28.29 -8.52 12.18
N ILE A 59 27.15 -7.82 12.23
CA ILE A 59 25.98 -8.16 11.42
C ILE A 59 26.36 -8.21 9.93
N TYR A 60 27.04 -7.18 9.42
CA TYR A 60 27.46 -7.17 8.01
C TYR A 60 28.39 -8.34 7.67
N SER A 61 29.45 -8.54 8.45
CA SER A 61 30.48 -9.54 8.13
C SER A 61 30.00 -10.99 8.26
N ARG A 62 29.08 -11.27 9.19
CA ARG A 62 28.61 -12.63 9.51
C ARG A 62 27.27 -12.98 8.86
N ILE A 63 26.41 -12.01 8.59
CA ILE A 63 25.05 -12.22 8.08
C ILE A 63 24.94 -11.62 6.68
N SER A 64 25.02 -10.29 6.54
CA SER A 64 24.67 -9.60 5.29
C SER A 64 25.56 -10.01 4.14
N ARG A 65 26.87 -10.05 4.35
CA ARG A 65 27.85 -10.48 3.34
C ARG A 65 27.63 -11.93 2.88
N ASN A 66 27.22 -12.82 3.78
CA ASN A 66 26.94 -14.22 3.43
C ASN A 66 25.63 -14.33 2.64
N ALA A 67 24.60 -13.58 3.04
CA ALA A 67 23.33 -13.52 2.34
C ALA A 67 23.47 -12.92 0.93
N GLU A 68 24.17 -11.79 0.79
CA GLU A 68 24.47 -11.15 -0.50
C GLU A 68 25.18 -12.12 -1.46
N ARG A 69 26.22 -12.81 -0.98
CA ARG A 69 26.94 -13.82 -1.78
C ARG A 69 26.05 -14.97 -2.23
N ALA A 70 25.14 -15.43 -1.36
CA ALA A 70 24.20 -16.49 -1.71
C ALA A 70 23.20 -16.03 -2.79
N MET A 71 22.76 -14.77 -2.74
CA MET A 71 21.87 -14.19 -3.77
C MET A 71 22.55 -14.19 -5.13
N THR A 72 23.76 -13.63 -5.24
CA THR A 72 24.47 -13.54 -6.52
C THR A 72 24.77 -14.90 -7.16
N GLN A 73 24.77 -15.99 -6.37
CA GLN A 73 25.02 -17.35 -6.86
C GLN A 73 23.77 -18.10 -7.30
N SER A 74 22.60 -17.78 -6.74
CA SER A 74 21.40 -18.63 -6.83
C SER A 74 20.18 -17.93 -7.41
N VAL A 75 20.26 -16.62 -7.63
CA VAL A 75 19.15 -15.78 -8.06
C VAL A 75 19.53 -15.11 -9.37
N ASP A 76 18.67 -15.27 -10.38
CA ASP A 76 18.90 -14.73 -11.71
C ASP A 76 18.38 -13.29 -11.83
N ASN A 77 18.83 -12.57 -12.86
CA ASN A 77 18.34 -11.23 -13.23
C ASN A 77 18.44 -10.16 -12.14
N ILE A 78 19.41 -10.30 -11.21
CA ILE A 78 19.74 -9.21 -10.29
C ILE A 78 20.33 -8.04 -11.09
N GLU A 79 19.78 -6.84 -10.92
CA GLU A 79 20.38 -5.59 -11.39
C GLU A 79 21.45 -5.12 -10.38
N HIS A 80 21.05 -4.93 -9.13
CA HIS A 80 21.94 -4.58 -8.03
C HIS A 80 21.36 -5.02 -6.68
N THR A 81 22.17 -4.95 -5.63
CA THR A 81 21.75 -5.27 -4.26
C THR A 81 22.20 -4.15 -3.33
N GLU A 82 21.30 -3.70 -2.47
CA GLU A 82 21.60 -2.73 -1.41
C GLU A 82 21.40 -3.40 -0.06
N SER A 83 22.31 -3.18 0.89
CA SER A 83 22.14 -3.65 2.25
C SER A 83 22.32 -2.54 3.27
N LEU A 84 21.46 -2.55 4.28
CA LEU A 84 21.55 -1.71 5.46
C LEU A 84 21.71 -2.62 6.67
N SER A 85 22.85 -2.51 7.35
CA SER A 85 23.13 -3.25 8.57
C SER A 85 23.13 -2.30 9.76
N VAL A 86 22.29 -2.58 10.74
CA VAL A 86 22.19 -1.84 12.00
C VAL A 86 22.46 -2.81 13.16
N ALA A 87 22.61 -2.28 14.38
CA ALA A 87 22.75 -3.15 15.54
C ALA A 87 21.52 -4.06 15.67
N GLY A 88 21.75 -5.37 15.70
CA GLY A 88 20.68 -6.36 15.85
C GLY A 88 19.90 -6.73 14.58
N ALA A 89 20.09 -6.06 13.45
CA ALA A 89 19.31 -6.36 12.23
C ALA A 89 20.02 -5.99 10.93
N SER A 90 19.68 -6.68 9.84
CA SER A 90 20.07 -6.30 8.48
C SER A 90 18.89 -6.39 7.52
N ILE A 91 18.76 -5.37 6.69
CA ILE A 91 17.82 -5.31 5.59
C ILE A 91 18.62 -5.40 4.29
N ILE A 92 18.31 -6.36 3.44
CA ILE A 92 18.96 -6.55 2.13
C ILE A 92 17.88 -6.42 1.07
N LYS A 93 18.01 -5.46 0.17
CA LYS A 93 17.11 -5.21 -0.96
C LYS A 93 17.78 -5.70 -2.23
N VAL A 94 17.13 -6.62 -2.93
CA VAL A 94 17.59 -7.14 -4.22
C VAL A 94 16.72 -6.50 -5.29
N PHE A 95 17.35 -5.70 -6.16
CA PHE A 95 16.71 -5.06 -7.30
C PHE A 95 16.92 -5.93 -8.53
N PHE A 96 15.84 -6.22 -9.25
CA PHE A 96 15.88 -7.06 -10.43
C PHE A 96 15.77 -6.25 -11.72
N GLN A 97 16.26 -6.84 -12.81
CA GLN A 97 16.12 -6.27 -14.15
C GLN A 97 14.64 -6.09 -14.54
N PRO A 98 14.28 -5.05 -15.31
CA PRO A 98 12.90 -4.85 -15.78
C PRO A 98 12.33 -6.07 -16.51
N GLY A 99 11.07 -6.42 -16.23
CA GLY A 99 10.39 -7.57 -16.84
C GLY A 99 10.61 -8.92 -16.15
N THR A 100 11.35 -8.94 -15.03
CA THR A 100 11.50 -10.14 -14.20
C THR A 100 10.18 -10.50 -13.52
N ASP A 101 9.78 -11.77 -13.58
CA ASP A 101 8.63 -12.28 -12.81
C ASP A 101 8.94 -12.27 -11.32
N ILE A 102 8.23 -11.43 -10.56
CA ILE A 102 8.47 -11.24 -9.13
C ILE A 102 8.14 -12.51 -8.33
N GLY A 103 7.17 -13.30 -8.76
CA GLY A 103 6.84 -14.57 -8.09
C GLY A 103 8.01 -15.55 -8.12
N THR A 104 8.63 -15.71 -9.28
CA THR A 104 9.82 -16.53 -9.47
C THR A 104 11.02 -15.95 -8.71
N ALA A 105 11.24 -14.64 -8.82
CA ALA A 105 12.31 -13.94 -8.09
C ALA A 105 12.17 -14.11 -6.56
N LEU A 106 10.96 -13.96 -6.03
CA LEU A 106 10.66 -14.16 -4.61
C LEU A 106 10.96 -15.60 -4.18
N ALA A 107 10.58 -16.59 -4.98
CA ALA A 107 10.88 -18.00 -4.71
C ALA A 107 12.38 -18.30 -4.74
N GLN A 108 13.11 -17.75 -5.71
CA GLN A 108 14.57 -17.87 -5.81
C GLN A 108 15.27 -17.22 -4.60
N VAL A 109 14.89 -15.98 -4.25
CA VAL A 109 15.42 -15.27 -3.08
C VAL A 109 15.12 -16.01 -1.79
N GLN A 110 13.90 -16.50 -1.60
CA GLN A 110 13.54 -17.29 -0.42
C GLN A 110 14.39 -18.57 -0.31
N SER A 111 14.59 -19.28 -1.42
CA SER A 111 15.43 -20.47 -1.47
C SER A 111 16.89 -20.15 -1.13
N ALA A 112 17.45 -19.10 -1.74
CA ALA A 112 18.80 -18.65 -1.48
C ALA A 112 19.00 -18.17 -0.03
N ALA A 113 18.00 -17.48 0.54
CA ALA A 113 18.01 -16.99 1.91
C ALA A 113 18.00 -18.16 2.91
N ASN A 114 17.17 -19.17 2.65
CA ASN A 114 17.12 -20.40 3.45
C ASN A 114 18.42 -21.21 3.37
N SER A 115 19.11 -21.18 2.21
CA SER A 115 20.44 -21.80 2.07
C SER A 115 21.48 -21.04 2.89
N ALA A 116 21.50 -19.71 2.78
CA ALA A 116 22.41 -18.84 3.52
C ALA A 116 22.23 -18.98 5.04
N TYR A 117 20.98 -19.09 5.50
CA TYR A 117 20.61 -19.27 6.91
C TYR A 117 21.36 -20.41 7.59
N ARG A 118 21.63 -21.53 6.90
CA ARG A 118 22.36 -22.67 7.47
C ARG A 118 23.81 -22.38 7.85
N SER A 119 24.40 -21.35 7.25
CA SER A 119 25.79 -20.91 7.51
C SER A 119 25.87 -19.76 8.53
N MET A 120 24.73 -19.25 8.99
CA MET A 120 24.65 -18.14 9.92
C MET A 120 24.84 -18.60 11.38
N PRO A 121 25.12 -17.67 12.31
CA PRO A 121 25.28 -17.99 13.73
C PRO A 121 24.06 -18.72 14.31
N VAL A 122 24.31 -19.63 15.24
CA VAL A 122 23.25 -20.34 15.97
C VAL A 122 22.36 -19.35 16.73
N GLY A 123 21.04 -19.59 16.73
CA GLY A 123 20.08 -18.74 17.42
C GLY A 123 19.56 -17.54 16.62
N ILE A 124 19.99 -17.37 15.36
CA ILE A 124 19.40 -16.37 14.46
C ILE A 124 17.99 -16.75 14.02
N ALA A 125 17.10 -15.76 13.96
CA ALA A 125 15.75 -15.94 13.44
C ALA A 125 15.80 -16.22 11.93
N PRO A 126 14.88 -17.05 11.39
CA PRO A 126 14.81 -17.25 9.95
C PRO A 126 14.54 -15.92 9.24
N PRO A 127 15.11 -15.70 8.04
CA PRO A 127 14.88 -14.47 7.30
C PRO A 127 13.42 -14.30 6.94
N GLN A 128 12.93 -13.07 7.08
CA GLN A 128 11.65 -12.69 6.49
C GLN A 128 11.89 -12.12 5.11
N VAL A 129 11.32 -12.76 4.09
CA VAL A 129 11.41 -12.30 2.71
C VAL A 129 10.07 -11.69 2.34
N VAL A 130 10.09 -10.44 1.90
CA VAL A 130 8.91 -9.67 1.52
C VAL A 130 9.13 -9.03 0.16
N GLN A 131 8.08 -9.00 -0.65
CA GLN A 131 8.06 -8.13 -1.82
C GLN A 131 8.03 -6.69 -1.33
N TYR A 132 8.91 -5.85 -1.86
CA TYR A 132 8.97 -4.43 -1.51
C TYR A 132 8.45 -3.61 -2.67
N SER A 133 7.47 -2.74 -2.44
CA SER A 133 7.03 -1.75 -3.40
C SER A 133 7.41 -0.33 -2.96
N ALA A 134 7.76 0.52 -3.93
CA ALA A 134 7.96 1.95 -3.68
C ALA A 134 6.66 2.68 -3.28
N THR A 135 5.50 2.04 -3.47
CA THR A 135 4.19 2.55 -3.03
C THR A 135 3.72 2.01 -1.67
N ASP A 136 4.54 1.21 -0.97
CA ASP A 136 4.23 0.70 0.38
C ASP A 136 4.42 1.79 1.45
N LEU A 137 3.70 2.91 1.28
CA LEU A 137 3.55 3.91 2.32
C LEU A 137 2.38 3.52 3.23
N PRO A 138 2.46 3.79 4.54
CA PRO A 138 1.37 3.48 5.45
C PRO A 138 0.13 4.28 5.03
N LEU A 139 -1.00 3.59 4.82
CA LEU A 139 -2.28 4.22 4.45
C LEU A 139 -2.88 4.96 5.64
N LEU A 140 -2.82 4.32 6.81
CA LEU A 140 -3.28 4.82 8.09
C LEU A 140 -2.20 4.61 9.14
N GLN A 141 -2.10 5.56 10.06
CA GLN A 141 -1.36 5.36 11.30
C GLN A 141 -2.33 5.49 12.47
N VAL A 142 -2.58 4.37 13.14
CA VAL A 142 -3.47 4.29 14.29
C VAL A 142 -2.64 4.52 15.55
N GLY A 143 -2.89 5.65 16.19
CA GLY A 143 -2.37 5.98 17.51
C GLY A 143 -3.31 5.48 18.59
N VAL A 144 -2.77 4.85 19.63
CA VAL A 144 -3.51 4.46 20.83
C VAL A 144 -2.80 5.05 22.04
N SER A 145 -3.50 5.83 22.85
CA SER A 145 -2.96 6.42 24.07
C SER A 145 -3.94 6.32 25.24
N SER A 146 -3.40 6.38 26.45
CA SER A 146 -4.19 6.48 27.67
C SER A 146 -3.41 7.28 28.71
N ALA A 147 -4.13 8.03 29.55
CA ALA A 147 -3.54 8.77 30.67
C ALA A 147 -3.48 7.94 31.96
N THR A 148 -4.32 6.90 32.08
CA THR A 148 -4.50 6.09 33.30
C THR A 148 -3.94 4.68 33.15
N VAL A 149 -3.96 4.11 31.94
CA VAL A 149 -3.50 2.75 31.67
C VAL A 149 -1.98 2.73 31.41
N PRO A 150 -1.21 1.80 32.04
CA PRO A 150 0.23 1.66 31.79
C PRO A 150 0.57 1.31 30.33
N GLU A 151 1.70 1.82 29.82
CA GLU A 151 2.18 1.59 28.44
C GLU A 151 2.26 0.10 28.05
N THR A 152 2.50 -0.79 29.02
CA THR A 152 2.53 -2.25 28.80
C THR A 152 1.17 -2.80 28.43
N GLU A 153 0.15 -2.44 29.20
CA GLU A 153 -1.23 -2.88 29.02
C GLU A 153 -1.87 -2.24 27.78
N VAL A 154 -1.57 -0.96 27.52
CA VAL A 154 -1.95 -0.31 26.25
C VAL A 154 -1.37 -1.08 25.06
N GLY A 155 -0.13 -1.58 25.16
CA GLY A 155 0.53 -2.35 24.11
C GLY A 155 -0.10 -3.71 23.88
N GLU A 156 -0.37 -4.45 24.95
CA GLU A 156 -1.05 -5.74 24.93
C GLU A 156 -2.45 -5.59 24.32
N LEU A 157 -3.26 -4.66 24.81
CA LEU A 157 -4.60 -4.40 24.28
C LEU A 157 -4.57 -3.94 22.82
N THR A 158 -3.59 -3.12 22.43
CA THR A 158 -3.42 -2.72 21.02
C THR A 158 -3.13 -3.94 20.14
N ASN A 159 -2.24 -4.83 20.57
CA ASN A 159 -1.92 -6.02 19.79
C ASN A 159 -3.08 -7.04 19.78
N ASP A 160 -3.78 -7.21 20.89
CA ASP A 160 -4.77 -8.27 21.02
C ASP A 160 -6.17 -7.87 20.53
N VAL A 161 -6.52 -6.60 20.66
CA VAL A 161 -7.83 -6.08 20.22
C VAL A 161 -7.71 -5.42 18.85
N VAL A 162 -6.88 -4.38 18.72
CA VAL A 162 -6.80 -3.57 17.49
C VAL A 162 -6.23 -4.41 16.34
N ARG A 163 -5.05 -5.01 16.53
CA ARG A 163 -4.38 -5.74 15.46
C ARG A 163 -5.13 -7.01 15.04
N ASN A 164 -5.66 -7.79 15.99
CA ASN A 164 -6.43 -9.00 15.65
C ASN A 164 -7.75 -8.68 14.94
N THR A 165 -8.44 -7.60 15.31
CA THR A 165 -9.68 -7.20 14.65
C THR A 165 -9.40 -6.74 13.21
N LEU A 166 -8.38 -5.89 13.02
CA LEU A 166 -8.07 -5.31 11.72
C LEU A 166 -7.38 -6.29 10.76
N ARG A 167 -6.55 -7.23 11.24
CA ARG A 167 -5.83 -8.20 10.38
C ARG A 167 -6.76 -9.16 9.64
N THR A 168 -7.99 -9.35 10.10
CA THR A 168 -8.99 -10.19 9.41
C THR A 168 -9.62 -9.50 8.18
N LYS A 169 -9.35 -8.20 7.99
CA LYS A 169 -9.91 -7.43 6.87
C LYS A 169 -9.13 -7.65 5.59
N LYS A 170 -9.87 -7.64 4.47
CA LYS A 170 -9.31 -7.93 3.16
C LYS A 170 -8.36 -6.82 2.76
N GLY A 171 -7.12 -7.19 2.45
CA GLY A 171 -6.09 -6.27 1.96
C GLY A 171 -5.52 -5.31 3.01
N VAL A 172 -5.68 -5.65 4.29
CA VAL A 172 -5.10 -4.94 5.43
C VAL A 172 -3.87 -5.70 5.94
N GLU A 173 -2.74 -5.02 5.99
CA GLU A 173 -1.55 -5.47 6.72
C GLU A 173 -1.21 -4.47 7.83
N LEU A 174 -0.75 -4.96 8.98
CA LEU A 174 -0.47 -4.14 10.15
C LEU A 174 0.92 -4.45 10.69
N THR A 175 1.65 -3.40 11.04
CA THR A 175 2.91 -3.55 11.77
C THR A 175 2.68 -4.06 13.18
N ALA A 176 3.76 -4.51 13.83
CA ALA A 176 3.75 -4.58 15.29
C ALA A 176 3.54 -3.16 15.88
N PRO A 177 2.93 -3.06 17.07
CA PRO A 177 2.77 -1.78 17.75
C PRO A 177 4.13 -1.20 18.15
N PHE A 178 4.45 -0.02 17.64
CA PHE A 178 5.63 0.74 18.03
C PHE A 178 5.35 1.58 19.27
N GLY A 179 6.33 1.72 20.16
CA GLY A 179 6.17 2.46 21.43
C GLY A 179 5.60 1.62 22.57
N ALA A 180 5.15 0.39 22.29
CA ALA A 180 4.71 -0.55 23.30
C ALA A 180 5.88 -1.03 24.17
N ARG A 181 5.63 -1.14 25.47
CA ARG A 181 6.51 -1.84 26.40
C ARG A 181 6.08 -3.29 26.49
N ASN A 182 6.84 -4.20 25.91
CA ASN A 182 6.54 -5.62 26.04
C ASN A 182 6.75 -6.05 27.49
N ARG A 183 5.73 -6.65 28.09
CA ARG A 183 5.83 -7.23 29.42
C ARG A 183 6.94 -8.28 29.44
N GLN A 184 7.85 -8.15 30.39
CA GLN A 184 9.00 -9.01 30.54
C GLN A 184 9.21 -9.31 32.02
N ILE A 185 9.31 -10.59 32.34
CA ILE A 185 9.75 -11.03 33.65
C ILE A 185 11.28 -10.95 33.66
N SER A 186 11.82 -10.08 34.50
CA SER A 186 13.27 -9.88 34.63
C SER A 186 13.76 -10.50 35.93
N VAL A 187 14.83 -11.29 35.84
CA VAL A 187 15.54 -11.85 37.00
C VAL A 187 16.82 -11.06 37.18
N ASP A 188 16.80 -10.11 38.11
CA ASP A 188 17.93 -9.24 38.41
C ASP A 188 18.86 -9.94 39.40
N ILE A 189 20.02 -10.35 38.90
CA ILE A 189 21.03 -11.09 39.66
C ILE A 189 21.75 -10.19 40.66
N ASP A 190 21.87 -10.62 41.91
CA ASP A 190 22.72 -10.00 42.92
C ASP A 190 24.10 -10.66 42.91
N THR A 191 25.09 -9.93 42.38
CA THR A 191 26.47 -10.42 42.23
C THR A 191 27.16 -10.69 43.58
N ASN A 192 26.82 -9.96 44.64
CA ASN A 192 27.38 -10.18 45.97
C ASN A 192 26.79 -11.45 46.60
N ALA A 193 25.48 -11.65 46.43
CA ALA A 193 24.79 -12.85 46.92
C ALA A 193 25.25 -14.12 46.21
N LEU A 194 25.55 -14.04 44.90
CA LEU A 194 26.16 -15.13 44.13
C LEU A 194 27.56 -15.47 44.63
N LEU A 195 28.43 -14.46 44.79
CA LEU A 195 29.81 -14.66 45.22
C LEU A 195 29.87 -15.32 46.60
N ALA A 196 29.03 -14.87 47.55
CA ALA A 196 28.94 -15.44 48.89
C ALA A 196 28.53 -16.91 48.91
N ARG A 197 27.89 -17.40 47.83
CA ARG A 197 27.38 -18.77 47.69
C ARG A 197 28.16 -19.60 46.67
N GLY A 198 29.24 -19.06 46.11
CA GLY A 198 30.07 -19.76 45.12
C GLY A 198 29.30 -20.10 43.84
N LEU A 199 28.40 -19.21 43.42
CA LEU A 199 27.59 -19.34 42.20
C LEU A 199 28.03 -18.32 41.15
N THR A 200 27.83 -18.68 39.89
CA THR A 200 28.04 -17.82 38.73
C THR A 200 26.69 -17.38 38.15
N PRO A 201 26.63 -16.27 37.40
CA PRO A 201 25.41 -15.88 36.68
C PRO A 201 24.90 -16.96 35.73
N ALA A 202 25.81 -17.74 35.13
CA ALA A 202 25.48 -18.87 34.26
C ALA A 202 24.68 -19.96 35.00
N ASP A 203 25.03 -20.26 36.25
CA ASP A 203 24.30 -21.24 37.06
C ASP A 203 22.82 -20.84 37.23
N VAL A 204 22.54 -19.54 37.37
CA VAL A 204 21.16 -19.02 37.50
C VAL A 204 20.42 -19.11 36.16
N SER A 205 21.06 -18.72 35.05
CA SER A 205 20.42 -18.80 33.72
C SER A 205 20.13 -20.24 33.32
N ASP A 206 21.05 -21.17 33.61
CA ASP A 206 20.89 -22.59 33.30
C ASP A 206 19.81 -23.24 34.17
N ALA A 207 19.74 -22.87 35.45
CA ALA A 207 18.69 -23.34 36.36
C ALA A 207 17.29 -22.93 35.87
N ILE A 208 17.12 -21.66 35.46
CA ILE A 208 15.85 -21.16 34.91
C ILE A 208 15.53 -21.83 33.57
N GLY A 209 16.52 -21.94 32.68
CA GLY A 209 16.37 -22.54 31.36
C GLY A 209 15.92 -23.99 31.42
N ASN A 210 16.46 -24.78 32.34
CA ASN A 210 16.12 -26.21 32.49
C ASN A 210 14.76 -26.46 33.17
N GLN A 211 14.25 -25.49 33.94
CA GLN A 211 13.04 -25.68 34.76
C GLN A 211 11.80 -24.97 34.21
N THR A 212 11.94 -24.20 33.13
CA THR A 212 10.83 -23.50 32.46
C THR A 212 10.45 -24.18 31.12
N LEU A 213 10.91 -25.40 30.90
CA LEU A 213 10.67 -26.15 29.66
C LEU A 213 9.28 -26.81 29.68
N THR A 214 8.42 -26.45 28.72
CA THR A 214 7.23 -27.24 28.38
C THR A 214 7.63 -28.31 27.38
N LEU A 215 7.87 -29.54 27.87
CA LEU A 215 8.27 -30.67 27.05
C LEU A 215 7.04 -31.48 26.58
N PRO A 216 7.02 -31.99 25.34
CA PRO A 216 5.97 -32.90 24.89
C PRO A 216 6.07 -34.23 25.62
N THR A 217 4.98 -34.62 26.25
CA THR A 217 4.89 -35.71 27.25
C THR A 217 4.20 -36.96 26.72
N GLY A 218 3.51 -36.83 25.60
CA GLY A 218 2.77 -37.92 24.96
C GLY A 218 1.56 -38.37 25.76
N THR A 219 1.07 -39.55 25.41
CA THR A 219 -0.12 -40.16 26.01
C THR A 219 0.23 -41.46 26.70
N ILE A 220 -0.59 -41.87 27.67
CA ILE A 220 -0.51 -43.18 28.30
C ILE A 220 -1.87 -43.89 28.21
N LYS A 221 -1.86 -45.14 27.75
CA LYS A 221 -3.07 -45.97 27.69
C LYS A 221 -3.21 -46.79 28.97
N ILE A 222 -4.31 -46.60 29.69
CA ILE A 222 -4.64 -47.35 30.92
C ILE A 222 -6.01 -48.02 30.70
N GLY A 223 -5.99 -49.35 30.55
CA GLY A 223 -7.17 -50.12 30.16
C GLY A 223 -7.64 -49.77 28.74
N GLU A 224 -8.90 -49.39 28.59
CA GLU A 224 -9.47 -48.97 27.30
C GLU A 224 -9.31 -47.47 27.00
N ARG A 225 -8.83 -46.67 27.97
CA ARG A 225 -8.73 -45.21 27.84
C ARG A 225 -7.29 -44.76 27.65
N GLU A 226 -7.12 -43.78 26.78
CA GLU A 226 -5.87 -43.07 26.54
C GLU A 226 -5.94 -41.71 27.24
N TYR A 227 -4.91 -41.41 28.02
CA TYR A 227 -4.81 -40.20 28.83
C TYR A 227 -3.65 -39.35 28.31
N ASP A 228 -3.90 -38.07 28.09
CA ASP A 228 -2.83 -37.09 27.87
C ASP A 228 -2.04 -36.95 29.18
N VAL A 229 -0.72 -37.13 29.10
CA VAL A 229 0.16 -36.84 30.23
C VAL A 229 0.49 -35.37 30.14
N ASP A 230 0.23 -34.58 31.18
CA ASP A 230 0.63 -33.17 31.23
C ASP A 230 1.75 -32.98 32.28
N LEU A 231 2.72 -32.12 31.97
CA LEU A 231 3.77 -31.74 32.90
C LEU A 231 3.49 -30.34 33.42
N ASN A 232 3.48 -30.21 34.75
CA ASN A 232 3.37 -28.91 35.44
C ASN A 232 4.71 -28.15 35.44
N GLY A 233 5.38 -28.08 34.29
CA GLY A 233 6.70 -27.46 34.10
C GLY A 233 6.65 -25.97 33.79
N SER A 234 5.47 -25.43 33.45
CA SER A 234 5.31 -23.99 33.25
C SER A 234 5.05 -23.30 34.59
N VAL A 235 5.87 -22.28 34.89
CA VAL A 235 5.79 -21.58 36.16
C VAL A 235 4.58 -20.63 36.15
N ALA A 236 3.45 -21.09 36.69
CA ALA A 236 2.18 -20.37 36.64
C ALA A 236 2.15 -19.02 37.41
N THR A 237 3.15 -18.72 38.24
CA THR A 237 3.16 -17.51 39.07
C THR A 237 4.57 -16.98 39.24
N LEU A 238 4.74 -15.66 39.17
CA LEU A 238 6.02 -14.96 39.35
C LEU A 238 6.78 -15.44 40.61
N ALA A 239 6.06 -15.66 41.72
CA ALA A 239 6.65 -16.11 42.98
C ALA A 239 7.36 -17.47 42.86
N LYS A 240 6.83 -18.39 42.04
CA LYS A 240 7.41 -19.72 41.85
C LYS A 240 8.72 -19.69 41.06
N ILE A 241 8.98 -18.62 40.28
CA ILE A 241 10.27 -18.44 39.61
C ILE A 241 11.37 -18.22 40.66
N GLY A 242 11.06 -17.54 41.76
CA GLY A 242 11.98 -17.36 42.88
C GLY A 242 12.31 -18.68 43.61
N ASP A 243 11.43 -19.68 43.54
CA ASP A 243 11.60 -20.99 44.18
C ASP A 243 12.40 -21.99 43.34
N ILE A 244 12.81 -21.62 42.12
CA ILE A 244 13.64 -22.45 41.24
C ILE A 244 14.96 -22.79 41.96
N PRO A 245 15.28 -24.07 42.24
CA PRO A 245 16.56 -24.47 42.80
C PRO A 245 17.70 -24.24 41.80
N VAL A 246 18.74 -23.52 42.23
CA VAL A 246 19.96 -23.26 41.44
C VAL A 246 21.02 -24.31 41.73
N LYS A 247 21.33 -24.57 43.01
CA LYS A 247 22.36 -25.53 43.43
C LYS A 247 22.12 -26.02 44.85
N THR A 248 22.44 -27.28 45.12
CA THR A 248 22.40 -27.84 46.47
C THR A 248 23.83 -28.01 46.99
N VAL A 249 24.15 -27.38 48.12
CA VAL A 249 25.46 -27.47 48.78
C VAL A 249 25.25 -27.92 50.22
N ALA A 250 25.92 -29.01 50.63
CA ALA A 250 25.85 -29.55 52.00
C ALA A 250 24.41 -29.76 52.53
N GLY A 251 23.50 -30.25 51.67
CA GLY A 251 22.09 -30.52 52.03
C GLY A 251 21.19 -29.28 52.08
N LYS A 252 21.69 -28.08 51.79
CA LYS A 252 20.89 -26.86 51.63
C LYS A 252 20.77 -26.50 50.16
N THR A 253 19.54 -26.34 49.69
CA THR A 253 19.23 -25.91 48.33
C THR A 253 19.17 -24.39 48.29
N ILE A 254 19.95 -23.79 47.39
CA ILE A 254 19.95 -22.37 47.11
C ILE A 254 18.94 -22.14 45.99
N HIS A 255 17.99 -21.25 46.21
CA HIS A 255 16.96 -20.89 45.25
C HIS A 255 17.28 -19.58 44.54
N VAL A 256 16.61 -19.30 43.41
CA VAL A 256 16.76 -18.03 42.68
C VAL A 256 16.52 -16.82 43.59
N ARG A 257 15.52 -16.88 44.48
CA ARG A 257 15.23 -15.80 45.46
C ARG A 257 16.39 -15.47 46.40
N ASP A 258 17.32 -16.41 46.62
CA ASP A 258 18.45 -16.21 47.52
C ASP A 258 19.60 -15.44 46.84
N VAL A 259 19.57 -15.31 45.50
CA VAL A 259 20.66 -14.76 44.68
C VAL A 259 20.20 -13.81 43.57
N ALA A 260 18.89 -13.62 43.40
CA ALA A 260 18.31 -12.71 42.42
C ALA A 260 16.94 -12.22 42.87
N SER A 261 16.54 -11.05 42.37
CA SER A 261 15.17 -10.54 42.52
C SER A 261 14.38 -10.75 41.23
N VAL A 262 13.20 -11.35 41.34
CA VAL A 262 12.30 -11.58 40.20
C VAL A 262 11.29 -10.45 40.18
N ARG A 263 11.26 -9.66 39.10
CA ARG A 263 10.31 -8.57 38.90
C ARG A 263 9.47 -8.80 37.65
N ASP A 264 8.18 -8.51 37.78
CA ASP A 264 7.30 -8.34 36.62
C ASP A 264 7.40 -6.89 36.17
N GLY A 265 7.85 -6.69 34.95
CA GLY A 265 8.10 -5.35 34.43
C GLY A 265 8.00 -5.32 32.93
N ALA A 266 8.75 -4.39 32.34
CA ALA A 266 8.83 -4.23 30.90
C ALA A 266 10.26 -4.36 30.44
N GLY A 267 10.42 -4.85 29.21
CA GLY A 267 11.69 -4.80 28.52
C GLY A 267 12.16 -3.36 28.30
N PRO A 268 13.46 -3.16 27.99
CA PRO A 268 14.01 -1.85 27.69
C PRO A 268 13.31 -1.23 26.48
N LEU A 269 12.91 0.03 26.62
CA LEU A 269 12.17 0.74 25.59
C LEU A 269 13.08 1.01 24.38
N GLN A 270 12.77 0.36 23.26
CA GLN A 270 13.53 0.52 22.00
C GLN A 270 13.01 1.69 21.15
N THR A 271 11.75 2.07 21.31
CA THR A 271 11.09 3.07 20.48
C THR A 271 10.15 3.89 21.34
N ILE A 272 10.12 5.21 21.15
CA ILE A 272 9.20 6.12 21.82
C ILE A 272 8.28 6.70 20.76
N VAL A 273 6.98 6.54 20.95
CA VAL A 273 5.96 7.19 20.14
C VAL A 273 5.30 8.28 20.97
N ARG A 274 5.15 9.48 20.37
CA ARG A 274 4.41 10.58 20.97
C ARG A 274 3.43 11.16 19.97
N HIS A 275 2.28 11.56 20.47
CA HIS A 275 1.27 12.29 19.72
C HIS A 275 0.85 13.51 20.54
N ASN A 276 1.05 14.71 19.99
CA ASN A 276 0.74 15.98 20.67
C ASN A 276 1.34 16.13 22.08
N GLY A 277 2.54 15.57 22.29
CA GLY A 277 3.24 15.62 23.58
C GLY A 277 2.90 14.48 24.55
N GLU A 278 1.82 13.73 24.31
CA GLU A 278 1.44 12.55 25.07
C GLU A 278 2.12 11.30 24.51
N ARG A 279 2.45 10.34 25.38
CA ARG A 279 2.97 9.04 24.94
C ARG A 279 1.82 8.18 24.42
N GLY A 280 2.12 7.38 23.41
CA GLY A 280 1.16 6.46 22.85
C GLY A 280 1.84 5.32 22.14
N ILE A 281 1.03 4.55 21.43
CA ILE A 281 1.44 3.39 20.66
C ILE A 281 0.99 3.61 19.23
N LEU A 282 1.88 3.33 18.28
CA LEU A 282 1.62 3.50 16.86
C LEU A 282 1.50 2.15 16.18
N THR A 283 0.40 1.92 15.49
CA THR A 283 0.27 0.81 14.55
C THR A 283 0.06 1.37 13.15
N SER A 284 0.96 1.02 12.22
CA SER A 284 0.85 1.42 10.83
C SER A 284 0.05 0.38 10.05
N VAL A 285 -0.86 0.85 9.22
CA VAL A 285 -1.70 0.04 8.33
C VAL A 285 -1.20 0.19 6.90
N PHE A 286 -0.92 -0.93 6.26
CA PHE A 286 -0.49 -1.04 4.87
C PHE A 286 -1.54 -1.76 4.04
N LYS A 287 -1.47 -1.54 2.73
CA LYS A 287 -2.35 -2.13 1.72
C LYS A 287 -1.72 -3.41 1.17
N VAL A 288 -2.49 -4.48 1.04
CA VAL A 288 -2.04 -5.70 0.37
C VAL A 288 -3.11 -6.21 -0.59
N GLY A 289 -2.71 -6.89 -1.67
CA GLY A 289 -3.64 -7.66 -2.50
C GLY A 289 -4.55 -6.83 -3.42
N GLY A 290 -4.03 -5.76 -4.03
CA GLY A 290 -4.72 -5.02 -5.11
C GLY A 290 -6.00 -4.28 -4.71
N VAL A 291 -6.32 -4.22 -3.41
CA VAL A 291 -7.45 -3.45 -2.86
C VAL A 291 -7.17 -1.94 -3.02
N SER A 292 -8.20 -1.10 -3.11
CA SER A 292 -8.01 0.36 -3.20
C SER A 292 -7.71 0.99 -1.83
N THR A 293 -6.97 2.10 -1.81
CA THR A 293 -6.67 2.83 -0.56
C THR A 293 -7.93 3.26 0.16
N LEU A 294 -8.92 3.78 -0.58
CA LEU A 294 -10.19 4.23 -0.01
C LEU A 294 -10.97 3.08 0.64
N GLU A 295 -11.01 1.91 0.00
CA GLU A 295 -11.71 0.74 0.52
C GLU A 295 -11.07 0.23 1.82
N VAL A 296 -9.74 0.17 1.89
CA VAL A 296 -9.04 -0.23 3.13
C VAL A 296 -9.33 0.74 4.26
N VAL A 297 -9.26 2.05 3.99
CA VAL A 297 -9.49 3.07 5.01
C VAL A 297 -10.94 3.04 5.51
N ASP A 298 -11.90 2.89 4.61
CA ASP A 298 -13.31 2.79 4.96
C ASP A 298 -13.60 1.52 5.78
N GLN A 299 -12.96 0.39 5.46
CA GLN A 299 -13.04 -0.84 6.26
C GLN A 299 -12.46 -0.67 7.66
N VAL A 300 -11.28 -0.04 7.80
CA VAL A 300 -10.67 0.22 9.12
C VAL A 300 -11.56 1.15 9.93
N ARG A 301 -12.02 2.26 9.33
CA ARG A 301 -12.90 3.25 9.98
C ARG A 301 -14.21 2.63 10.45
N ALA A 302 -14.80 1.70 9.70
CA ALA A 302 -16.02 1.00 10.07
C ALA A 302 -15.85 0.08 11.29
N GLU A 303 -14.64 -0.41 11.57
CA GLU A 303 -14.35 -1.26 12.73
C GLU A 303 -13.93 -0.48 13.97
N ILE A 304 -13.54 0.81 13.84
CA ILE A 304 -13.14 1.64 14.99
C ILE A 304 -14.18 1.61 16.13
N PRO A 305 -15.50 1.76 15.89
CA PRO A 305 -16.49 1.69 16.97
C PRO A 305 -16.44 0.35 17.73
N ARG A 306 -16.36 -0.77 17.01
CA ARG A 306 -16.28 -2.10 17.62
C ARG A 306 -14.97 -2.36 18.37
N ILE A 307 -13.90 -1.69 17.96
CA ILE A 307 -12.62 -1.73 18.66
C ILE A 307 -12.74 -0.93 19.95
N LEU A 308 -13.32 0.28 19.89
CA LEU A 308 -13.55 1.12 21.07
C LEU A 308 -14.45 0.43 22.10
N ASP A 309 -15.49 -0.30 21.68
CA ASP A 309 -16.36 -1.08 22.58
C ASP A 309 -15.62 -2.18 23.38
N LYS A 310 -14.46 -2.63 22.87
CA LYS A 310 -13.63 -3.67 23.51
C LYS A 310 -12.45 -3.10 24.30
N LEU A 311 -12.17 -1.81 24.15
CA LEU A 311 -11.11 -1.13 24.89
C LEU A 311 -11.68 -0.50 26.17
N PRO A 312 -10.88 -0.38 27.25
CA PRO A 312 -11.25 0.42 28.42
C PRO A 312 -11.65 1.85 28.03
N GLU A 313 -12.61 2.45 28.76
CA GLU A 313 -13.16 3.79 28.46
C GLU A 313 -12.08 4.90 28.44
N ASP A 314 -10.98 4.72 29.18
CA ASP A 314 -9.86 5.67 29.26
C ASP A 314 -8.87 5.58 28.08
N MET A 315 -9.06 4.65 27.14
CA MET A 315 -8.21 4.51 25.96
C MET A 315 -8.73 5.34 24.79
N LYS A 316 -7.85 6.15 24.21
CA LYS A 316 -8.14 6.97 23.03
C LYS A 316 -7.48 6.36 21.81
N LEU A 317 -8.29 6.08 20.80
CA LEU A 317 -7.81 5.71 19.46
C LEU A 317 -7.88 6.93 18.55
N THR A 318 -6.74 7.32 18.00
CA THR A 318 -6.62 8.44 17.06
C THR A 318 -6.04 7.97 15.73
N LEU A 319 -6.48 8.57 14.63
CA LEU A 319 -5.84 8.39 13.33
C LEU A 319 -4.81 9.50 13.17
N MET A 320 -3.53 9.19 13.42
CA MET A 320 -2.41 10.14 13.35
C MET A 320 -2.05 10.50 11.90
N PHE A 321 -2.31 9.58 10.97
CA PHE A 321 -2.15 9.78 9.54
C PHE A 321 -3.31 9.11 8.80
N ASP A 322 -3.88 9.80 7.81
CA ASP A 322 -4.93 9.28 6.93
C ASP A 322 -4.71 9.73 5.48
N GLN A 323 -4.26 8.79 4.65
CA GLN A 323 -4.00 9.03 3.23
C GLN A 323 -5.30 9.26 2.43
N SER A 324 -6.45 8.74 2.89
CA SER A 324 -7.71 8.86 2.18
C SER A 324 -8.18 10.31 2.05
N LEU A 325 -7.86 11.17 3.03
CA LEU A 325 -8.21 12.58 3.00
C LEU A 325 -7.60 13.27 1.78
N PHE A 326 -6.33 12.96 1.48
CA PHE A 326 -5.65 13.52 0.33
C PHE A 326 -6.18 12.94 -0.99
N VAL A 327 -6.46 11.64 -1.06
CA VAL A 327 -7.10 11.01 -2.24
C VAL A 327 -8.47 11.64 -2.53
N ARG A 328 -9.34 11.73 -1.52
CA ARG A 328 -10.69 12.30 -1.65
C ARG A 328 -10.63 13.77 -2.03
N ALA A 329 -9.72 14.54 -1.42
CA ALA A 329 -9.53 15.95 -1.77
C ALA A 329 -9.04 16.11 -3.21
N ALA A 330 -8.10 15.29 -3.67
CA ALA A 330 -7.61 15.38 -5.04
C ALA A 330 -8.67 15.03 -6.09
N ILE A 331 -9.47 13.99 -5.85
CA ILE A 331 -10.61 13.65 -6.73
C ILE A 331 -11.63 14.80 -6.74
N GLY A 332 -11.96 15.33 -5.56
CA GLY A 332 -12.85 16.48 -5.42
C GLY A 332 -12.35 17.71 -6.17
N ASN A 333 -11.06 18.02 -6.04
CA ASN A 333 -10.41 19.14 -6.75
C ASN A 333 -10.43 18.93 -8.26
N VAL A 334 -10.11 17.74 -8.76
CA VAL A 334 -10.14 17.46 -10.20
C VAL A 334 -11.55 17.60 -10.76
N LEU A 335 -12.56 17.10 -10.05
CA LEU A 335 -13.96 17.28 -10.45
C LEU A 335 -14.37 18.76 -10.43
N HIS A 336 -13.94 19.51 -9.42
CA HIS A 336 -14.22 20.94 -9.30
C HIS A 336 -13.58 21.75 -10.44
N GLU A 337 -12.29 21.53 -10.71
CA GLU A 337 -11.57 22.18 -11.81
C GLU A 337 -12.14 21.78 -13.18
N ALA A 338 -12.50 20.50 -13.38
CA ALA A 338 -13.14 20.06 -14.61
C ALA A 338 -14.52 20.72 -14.84
N LEU A 339 -15.31 20.91 -13.77
CA LEU A 339 -16.58 21.64 -13.85
C LEU A 339 -16.37 23.13 -14.14
N ILE A 340 -15.36 23.76 -13.53
CA ILE A 340 -15.00 25.15 -13.83
C ILE A 340 -14.57 25.29 -15.28
N ALA A 341 -13.65 24.45 -15.75
CA ALA A 341 -13.19 24.44 -17.13
C ALA A 341 -14.36 24.22 -18.11
N ALA A 342 -15.20 23.20 -17.88
CA ALA A 342 -16.36 22.94 -18.74
C ALA A 342 -17.35 24.10 -18.75
N SER A 343 -17.63 24.72 -17.60
CA SER A 343 -18.57 25.85 -17.50
C SER A 343 -18.03 27.14 -18.13
N LEU A 344 -16.76 27.47 -17.90
CA LEU A 344 -16.09 28.62 -18.53
C LEU A 344 -16.03 28.45 -20.05
N THR A 345 -15.69 27.26 -20.53
CA THR A 345 -15.63 27.04 -21.97
C THR A 345 -17.02 27.05 -22.60
N ALA A 346 -18.03 26.45 -21.95
CA ALA A 346 -19.42 26.55 -22.40
C ALA A 346 -19.91 28.01 -22.44
N ALA A 347 -19.57 28.83 -21.43
CA ALA A 347 -19.90 30.25 -21.40
C ALA A 347 -19.22 31.03 -22.53
N MET A 348 -17.95 30.75 -22.80
CA MET A 348 -17.18 31.36 -23.90
C MET A 348 -17.79 31.00 -25.27
N ILE A 349 -18.11 29.73 -25.50
CA ILE A 349 -18.77 29.25 -26.72
C ILE A 349 -20.13 29.92 -26.89
N LEU A 350 -20.94 29.98 -25.83
CA LEU A 350 -22.26 30.63 -25.88
C LEU A 350 -22.13 32.12 -26.26
N LEU A 351 -21.11 32.80 -25.75
CA LEU A 351 -20.85 34.21 -26.05
C LEU A 351 -20.43 34.42 -27.51
N PHE A 352 -19.60 33.55 -28.08
CA PHE A 352 -19.14 33.68 -29.47
C PHE A 352 -20.15 33.16 -30.50
N LEU A 353 -20.79 32.02 -30.26
CA LEU A 353 -21.72 31.40 -31.21
C LEU A 353 -23.16 31.91 -31.07
N GLY A 354 -23.55 32.43 -29.91
CA GLY A 354 -24.92 32.93 -29.65
C GLY A 354 -26.01 31.86 -29.68
N ASN A 355 -25.67 30.57 -29.85
CA ASN A 355 -26.60 29.46 -30.03
C ASN A 355 -26.48 28.44 -28.88
N TRP A 356 -27.51 28.38 -28.03
CA TRP A 356 -27.52 27.48 -26.86
C TRP A 356 -27.44 25.99 -27.21
N ARG A 357 -27.96 25.59 -28.38
CA ARG A 357 -27.96 24.17 -28.80
C ARG A 357 -26.55 23.70 -29.08
N SER A 358 -25.79 24.48 -29.83
CA SER A 358 -24.39 24.22 -30.17
C SER A 358 -23.52 24.17 -28.92
N THR A 359 -23.75 25.07 -27.96
CA THR A 359 -23.08 25.04 -26.65
C THR A 359 -23.38 23.74 -25.87
N CYS A 360 -24.63 23.29 -25.82
CA CYS A 360 -24.99 22.06 -25.13
C CYS A 360 -24.36 20.82 -25.78
N ILE A 361 -24.26 20.78 -27.10
CA ILE A 361 -23.61 19.68 -27.83
C ILE A 361 -22.13 19.57 -27.41
N ILE A 362 -21.41 20.69 -27.39
CA ILE A 362 -19.99 20.71 -26.98
C ILE A 362 -19.85 20.34 -25.49
N ALA A 363 -20.72 20.88 -24.63
CA ALA A 363 -20.70 20.60 -23.20
C ALA A 363 -20.91 19.11 -22.86
N VAL A 364 -21.66 18.37 -23.69
CA VAL A 364 -21.87 16.92 -23.54
C VAL A 364 -20.70 16.12 -24.10
N SER A 365 -20.04 16.59 -25.15
CA SER A 365 -18.90 15.91 -25.77
C SER A 365 -17.71 15.78 -24.79
N ILE A 366 -17.44 16.81 -23.98
CA ILE A 366 -16.29 16.84 -23.06
C ILE A 366 -16.36 15.71 -22.01
N PRO A 367 -17.43 15.56 -21.19
CA PRO A 367 -17.54 14.44 -20.25
C PRO A 367 -17.50 13.09 -20.97
N LEU A 368 -18.07 12.99 -22.17
CA LEU A 368 -18.13 11.73 -22.90
C LEU A 368 -16.74 11.27 -23.39
N SER A 369 -15.88 12.19 -23.84
CA SER A 369 -14.48 11.91 -24.19
C SER A 369 -13.68 11.43 -22.98
N ILE A 370 -13.87 12.06 -21.83
CA ILE A 370 -13.25 11.64 -20.55
C ILE A 370 -13.72 10.25 -20.15
N CYS A 371 -15.03 10.00 -20.24
CA CYS A 371 -15.61 8.69 -19.95
C CYS A 371 -15.01 7.61 -20.87
N CYS A 372 -14.90 7.88 -22.17
CA CYS A 372 -14.27 6.98 -23.12
C CYS A 372 -12.81 6.67 -22.74
N SER A 373 -12.03 7.71 -22.39
CA SER A 373 -10.65 7.54 -21.90
C SER A 373 -10.58 6.65 -20.65
N LEU A 374 -11.47 6.86 -19.68
CA LEU A 374 -11.56 6.03 -18.47
C LEU A 374 -11.93 4.56 -18.78
N VAL A 375 -12.81 4.29 -19.75
CA VAL A 375 -13.09 2.91 -20.18
C VAL A 375 -11.82 2.26 -20.72
N VAL A 376 -11.09 2.96 -21.59
CA VAL A 376 -9.87 2.42 -22.22
C VAL A 376 -8.78 2.17 -21.17
N LEU A 377 -8.56 3.12 -20.25
CA LEU A 377 -7.64 2.96 -19.12
C LEU A 377 -8.01 1.74 -18.27
N TYR A 378 -9.29 1.57 -17.95
CA TYR A 378 -9.77 0.41 -17.22
C TYR A 378 -9.51 -0.92 -17.95
N LEU A 379 -9.70 -0.95 -19.28
CA LEU A 379 -9.41 -2.13 -20.09
C LEU A 379 -7.92 -2.46 -20.14
N LEU A 380 -7.05 -1.46 -20.01
CA LEU A 380 -5.59 -1.63 -19.91
C LEU A 380 -5.12 -1.98 -18.49
N GLY A 381 -6.03 -1.99 -17.51
CA GLY A 381 -5.73 -2.32 -16.12
C GLY A 381 -5.14 -1.14 -15.32
N GLU A 382 -5.24 0.09 -15.84
CA GLU A 382 -4.78 1.28 -15.14
C GLU A 382 -5.69 1.66 -13.96
N SER A 383 -5.11 2.32 -12.98
CA SER A 383 -5.80 2.77 -11.76
C SER A 383 -6.24 4.23 -11.85
N LEU A 384 -7.27 4.61 -11.11
CA LEU A 384 -7.66 6.01 -10.96
C LEU A 384 -6.76 6.65 -9.90
N ASN A 385 -5.82 7.46 -10.35
CA ASN A 385 -4.80 8.07 -9.50
C ASN A 385 -4.54 9.53 -9.88
N LEU A 386 -3.69 10.22 -9.12
CA LEU A 386 -3.37 11.62 -9.39
C LEU A 386 -2.83 11.88 -10.79
N MET A 387 -2.05 10.96 -11.33
CA MET A 387 -1.40 11.12 -12.63
C MET A 387 -2.40 10.97 -13.77
N THR A 388 -3.26 9.95 -13.71
CA THR A 388 -4.37 9.76 -14.66
C THR A 388 -5.39 10.90 -14.58
N LEU A 389 -5.81 11.30 -13.36
CA LEU A 389 -6.71 12.42 -13.16
C LEU A 389 -6.10 13.76 -13.60
N GLY A 390 -4.82 13.97 -13.35
CA GLY A 390 -4.08 15.15 -13.83
C GLY A 390 -3.99 15.18 -15.35
N GLY A 391 -3.78 14.02 -15.99
CA GLY A 391 -3.84 13.87 -17.45
C GLY A 391 -5.23 14.20 -18.01
N LEU A 392 -6.29 13.66 -17.41
CA LEU A 392 -7.66 13.98 -17.80
C LEU A 392 -7.99 15.47 -17.61
N ALA A 393 -7.55 16.07 -16.49
CA ALA A 393 -7.72 17.50 -16.22
C ALA A 393 -7.02 18.37 -17.26
N LEU A 394 -5.77 18.03 -17.63
CA LEU A 394 -5.03 18.70 -18.69
C LEU A 394 -5.73 18.54 -20.05
N ALA A 395 -6.29 17.36 -20.32
CA ALA A 395 -7.03 17.11 -21.55
C ALA A 395 -8.28 17.98 -21.66
N VAL A 396 -9.02 18.25 -20.57
CA VAL A 396 -10.29 19.03 -20.61
C VAL A 396 -10.17 20.31 -21.43
N GLY A 397 -9.12 21.10 -21.24
CA GLY A 397 -8.92 22.35 -21.98
C GLY A 397 -8.73 22.15 -23.49
N ILE A 398 -8.05 21.06 -23.87
CA ILE A 398 -7.73 20.72 -25.27
C ILE A 398 -8.92 20.03 -25.95
N LEU A 399 -9.69 19.20 -25.22
CA LEU A 399 -10.83 18.44 -25.74
C LEU A 399 -11.90 19.35 -26.37
N VAL A 400 -12.03 20.58 -25.88
CA VAL A 400 -13.05 21.51 -26.35
C VAL A 400 -12.74 22.05 -27.75
N ASP A 401 -11.47 22.10 -28.13
CA ASP A 401 -11.03 22.72 -29.39
C ASP A 401 -11.61 21.98 -30.61
N ASP A 402 -11.49 20.64 -30.65
CA ASP A 402 -11.99 19.82 -31.75
C ASP A 402 -13.49 20.02 -32.02
N ALA A 403 -14.31 20.01 -30.95
CA ALA A 403 -15.75 20.20 -31.06
C ALA A 403 -16.13 21.64 -31.41
N THR A 404 -15.37 22.63 -30.90
CA THR A 404 -15.65 24.05 -31.15
C THR A 404 -15.36 24.42 -32.60
N VAL A 405 -14.19 24.02 -33.12
CA VAL A 405 -13.79 24.31 -34.50
C VAL A 405 -14.75 23.65 -35.49
N GLU A 406 -15.19 22.41 -35.22
CA GLU A 406 -16.17 21.71 -36.05
C GLU A 406 -17.51 22.45 -36.11
N ILE A 407 -18.10 22.82 -34.96
CA ILE A 407 -19.36 23.58 -34.94
C ILE A 407 -19.21 24.96 -35.58
N GLU A 408 -18.14 25.70 -35.29
CA GLU A 408 -17.95 27.06 -35.83
C GLU A 408 -17.95 27.04 -37.36
N ASN A 409 -17.31 26.05 -37.98
CA ASN A 409 -17.31 25.94 -39.42
C ASN A 409 -18.62 25.43 -39.99
N ILE A 410 -19.36 24.57 -39.27
CA ILE A 410 -20.72 24.19 -39.66
C ILE A 410 -21.62 25.43 -39.66
N GLU A 411 -21.56 26.26 -38.62
CA GLU A 411 -22.29 27.54 -38.55
C GLU A 411 -21.86 28.50 -39.67
N ARG A 412 -20.56 28.57 -39.99
CA ARG A 412 -20.08 29.33 -41.16
C ARG A 412 -20.71 28.85 -42.47
N GLN A 413 -20.74 27.54 -42.71
CA GLN A 413 -21.32 26.95 -43.92
C GLN A 413 -22.85 27.13 -43.98
N MET A 414 -23.53 27.11 -42.82
CA MET A 414 -24.95 27.45 -42.73
C MET A 414 -25.20 28.94 -43.02
N GLY A 415 -24.31 29.84 -42.56
CA GLY A 415 -24.34 31.27 -42.87
C GLY A 415 -24.17 31.59 -44.36
N LEU A 416 -23.54 30.69 -45.13
CA LEU A 416 -23.46 30.76 -46.60
C LEU A 416 -24.76 30.30 -47.30
N GLY A 417 -25.82 29.97 -46.55
CA GLY A 417 -27.14 29.61 -47.09
C GLY A 417 -27.26 28.14 -47.51
N LYS A 418 -26.33 27.27 -47.12
CA LYS A 418 -26.39 25.82 -47.43
C LYS A 418 -27.42 25.11 -46.55
N ASN A 419 -28.02 24.05 -47.07
CA ASN A 419 -28.89 23.17 -46.29
C ASN A 419 -28.12 22.53 -45.10
N PRO A 420 -28.72 22.34 -43.91
CA PRO A 420 -28.02 21.87 -42.72
C PRO A 420 -27.21 20.57 -42.93
N HIS A 421 -27.80 19.59 -43.62
CA HIS A 421 -27.12 18.32 -43.91
C HIS A 421 -25.88 18.50 -44.81
N GLN A 422 -25.93 19.44 -45.75
CA GLN A 422 -24.80 19.72 -46.64
C GLN A 422 -23.76 20.62 -45.96
N ALA A 423 -24.21 21.57 -45.12
CA ALA A 423 -23.33 22.38 -44.29
C ALA A 423 -22.51 21.54 -43.32
N ILE A 424 -23.11 20.50 -42.70
CA ILE A 424 -22.37 19.55 -41.84
C ILE A 424 -21.32 18.77 -42.63
N LEU A 425 -21.68 18.22 -43.79
CA LEU A 425 -20.74 17.45 -44.62
C LEU A 425 -19.56 18.30 -45.11
N ASP A 426 -19.85 19.50 -45.63
CA ASP A 426 -18.83 20.41 -46.14
C ASP A 426 -17.97 20.98 -45.01
N GLY A 427 -18.60 21.38 -43.90
CA GLY A 427 -17.94 21.91 -42.71
C GLY A 427 -16.98 20.91 -42.07
N ALA A 428 -17.44 19.67 -41.87
CA ALA A 428 -16.60 18.60 -41.35
C ALA A 428 -15.48 18.22 -42.32
N GLN A 429 -15.71 18.26 -43.64
CA GLN A 429 -14.70 17.91 -44.64
C GLN A 429 -13.53 18.91 -44.71
N GLU A 430 -13.79 20.20 -44.51
CA GLU A 430 -12.74 21.23 -44.50
C GLU A 430 -11.81 21.13 -43.29
N ILE A 431 -12.35 20.79 -42.11
CA ILE A 431 -11.58 20.69 -40.86
C ILE A 431 -11.00 19.29 -40.66
N ALA A 432 -11.48 18.31 -41.43
CA ALA A 432 -11.19 16.91 -41.20
C ALA A 432 -9.68 16.60 -41.05
N VAL A 433 -8.89 17.14 -41.97
CA VAL A 433 -7.45 16.90 -42.03
C VAL A 433 -6.71 17.80 -41.02
N PRO A 434 -6.96 19.14 -40.97
CA PRO A 434 -6.32 20.00 -39.97
C PRO A 434 -6.50 19.53 -38.53
N ALA A 435 -7.73 19.21 -38.11
CA ALA A 435 -8.00 18.74 -36.75
C ALA A 435 -7.25 17.43 -36.45
N PHE A 436 -7.26 16.47 -37.39
CA PHE A 436 -6.56 15.19 -37.20
C PHE A 436 -5.06 15.37 -36.98
N VAL A 437 -4.45 16.23 -37.81
CA VAL A 437 -3.01 16.53 -37.71
C VAL A 437 -2.71 17.24 -36.40
N SER A 438 -3.58 18.15 -35.94
CA SER A 438 -3.47 18.81 -34.64
C SER A 438 -3.55 17.81 -33.48
N THR A 439 -4.60 16.99 -33.43
CA THR A 439 -4.78 15.94 -32.42
C THR A 439 -3.58 14.98 -32.39
N LEU A 440 -3.09 14.56 -33.57
CA LEU A 440 -1.95 13.66 -33.68
C LEU A 440 -0.65 14.32 -33.20
N CYS A 441 -0.43 15.60 -33.50
CA CYS A 441 0.71 16.36 -33.00
C CYS A 441 0.74 16.37 -31.47
N ILE A 442 -0.41 16.63 -30.84
CA ILE A 442 -0.54 16.60 -29.38
C ILE A 442 -0.24 15.19 -28.85
N CYS A 443 -0.79 14.13 -29.47
CA CYS A 443 -0.50 12.76 -29.07
C CYS A 443 1.00 12.42 -29.19
N ILE A 444 1.67 12.86 -30.26
CA ILE A 444 3.10 12.62 -30.50
C ILE A 444 3.97 13.27 -29.41
N VAL A 445 3.58 14.44 -28.89
CA VAL A 445 4.31 15.12 -27.79
C VAL A 445 4.36 14.26 -26.52
N PHE A 446 3.38 13.36 -26.31
CA PHE A 446 3.36 12.45 -25.16
C PHE A 446 4.08 11.11 -25.41
N VAL A 447 4.40 10.75 -26.67
CA VAL A 447 5.12 9.50 -27.00
C VAL A 447 6.46 9.35 -26.27
N PRO A 448 7.29 10.41 -26.10
CA PRO A 448 8.53 10.31 -25.35
C PRO A 448 8.39 9.79 -23.92
N MET A 449 7.22 9.98 -23.28
CA MET A 449 6.98 9.51 -21.91
C MET A 449 7.00 7.98 -21.80
N PHE A 450 6.67 7.25 -22.85
CA PHE A 450 6.73 5.79 -22.89
C PHE A 450 8.16 5.23 -22.88
N PHE A 451 9.16 6.06 -23.20
CA PHE A 451 10.58 5.69 -23.14
C PHE A 451 11.21 5.96 -21.77
N LEU A 452 10.47 6.55 -20.82
CA LEU A 452 10.94 6.68 -19.44
C LEU A 452 11.14 5.30 -18.80
N THR A 453 12.02 5.23 -17.80
CA THR A 453 12.33 4.02 -17.05
C THR A 453 12.10 4.21 -15.55
N GLY A 454 11.97 3.10 -14.82
CA GLY A 454 11.80 3.09 -13.36
C GLY A 454 10.55 3.83 -12.87
N VAL A 455 10.69 4.49 -11.71
CA VAL A 455 9.61 5.25 -11.05
C VAL A 455 8.97 6.28 -11.98
N ALA A 456 9.77 6.99 -12.79
CA ALA A 456 9.27 8.02 -13.68
C ALA A 456 8.32 7.45 -14.73
N ARG A 457 8.62 6.27 -15.28
CA ARG A 457 7.73 5.57 -16.22
C ARG A 457 6.38 5.28 -15.59
N SER A 458 6.38 4.65 -14.41
CA SER A 458 5.15 4.29 -13.70
C SER A 458 4.29 5.50 -13.39
N LEU A 459 4.89 6.67 -13.13
CA LEU A 459 4.15 7.90 -12.84
C LEU A 459 3.61 8.61 -14.10
N PHE A 460 4.42 8.75 -15.15
CA PHE A 460 4.07 9.61 -16.29
C PHE A 460 3.40 8.88 -17.45
N VAL A 461 3.59 7.56 -17.60
CA VAL A 461 2.91 6.79 -18.66
C VAL A 461 1.39 6.81 -18.50
N PRO A 462 0.81 6.55 -17.30
CA PRO A 462 -0.64 6.63 -17.12
C PRO A 462 -1.22 8.03 -17.38
N LEU A 463 -0.44 9.08 -17.09
CA LEU A 463 -0.81 10.46 -17.43
C LEU A 463 -0.87 10.67 -18.95
N ALA A 464 0.16 10.21 -19.67
CA ALA A 464 0.22 10.29 -21.13
C ALA A 464 -0.94 9.51 -21.78
N GLU A 465 -1.18 8.28 -21.32
CA GLU A 465 -2.29 7.44 -21.78
C GLU A 465 -3.64 8.12 -21.59
N ALA A 466 -3.89 8.69 -20.40
CA ALA A 466 -5.13 9.39 -20.12
C ALA A 466 -5.39 10.55 -21.09
N VAL A 467 -4.35 11.34 -21.40
CA VAL A 467 -4.44 12.45 -22.38
C VAL A 467 -4.65 11.92 -23.79
N VAL A 468 -3.83 10.97 -24.25
CA VAL A 468 -3.89 10.44 -25.61
C VAL A 468 -5.25 9.79 -25.89
N PHE A 469 -5.76 8.96 -24.97
CA PHE A 469 -7.07 8.34 -25.14
C PHE A 469 -8.21 9.35 -25.08
N ALA A 470 -8.12 10.37 -24.24
CA ALA A 470 -9.11 11.45 -24.21
C ALA A 470 -9.12 12.21 -25.55
N MET A 471 -7.95 12.57 -26.08
CA MET A 471 -7.82 13.29 -27.35
C MET A 471 -8.33 12.49 -28.54
N LEU A 472 -7.96 11.19 -28.63
CA LEU A 472 -8.47 10.30 -29.68
C LEU A 472 -9.98 10.10 -29.58
N ALA A 473 -10.51 10.01 -28.36
CA ALA A 473 -11.95 9.93 -28.13
C ALA A 473 -12.65 11.25 -28.54
N SER A 474 -12.07 12.41 -28.24
CA SER A 474 -12.61 13.72 -28.63
C SER A 474 -12.76 13.84 -30.13
N TYR A 475 -11.70 13.52 -30.87
CA TYR A 475 -11.71 13.57 -32.32
C TYR A 475 -12.77 12.64 -32.93
N LEU A 476 -12.95 11.45 -32.35
CA LEU A 476 -13.96 10.51 -32.84
C LEU A 476 -15.38 10.99 -32.52
N LEU A 477 -15.59 11.56 -31.32
CA LEU A 477 -16.88 12.10 -30.90
C LEU A 477 -17.26 13.39 -31.62
N SER A 478 -16.29 14.25 -31.95
CA SER A 478 -16.53 15.49 -32.70
C SER A 478 -17.13 15.20 -34.09
N ARG A 479 -16.79 14.06 -34.70
CA ARG A 479 -17.27 13.72 -36.06
C ARG A 479 -18.46 12.79 -36.12
N THR A 480 -18.93 12.34 -34.96
CA THR A 480 -19.97 11.33 -34.87
C THR A 480 -21.16 11.79 -34.05
N LEU A 481 -20.91 12.50 -32.95
CA LEU A 481 -21.94 13.00 -32.04
C LEU A 481 -22.19 14.50 -32.21
N VAL A 482 -21.12 15.29 -32.30
CA VAL A 482 -21.18 16.73 -32.60
C VAL A 482 -21.53 16.91 -34.07
#